data_AF-A0A935UYL0-F1
#
_entry.id   AF-A0A935UYL0-F1
#
_cell.length_a   1.000
_cell.length_b   1.000
_cell.length_c   1.000
_cell.angle_alpha   90.00
_cell.angle_beta   90.00
_cell.angle_gamma   90.00
#
_symmetry.space_group_name_H-M   'P 1'
#
loop_
_entity.id
_entity.type
_entity.pdbx_description
1 polymer ?
#
loop_
_entity_poly.entity_id
_entity_poly.type
_entity_poly.pdbx_seq_one_letter_code
_entity_poly.pdbx_strand_id
1 'polypeptide(L)'
;MLWTAVGVTAVCAAIIGLPFAAPKPLSVSKPGLPRAALAFFAISALLYVNQVIFNAWMVLEHNADPAYLRQFVHSQHYFNLAPQHPPVAWLVALAGDGEWMAPSFLRVQAVLELPWALTAYLMITALLHPPTARQIAAGPLGAFAAVSHTAVLCVVEVLLWNPWTEQDLALRVVGLVLTLPLLRWIGREPTADAPPSAVQLVNFFVGLGAASALVLGGNLVALLYNLAWLDEVALILAAATSCSACASGCAAAPHPPQTRRW
;
A
#
# COMPACT_ATOMS: atom_id res chain seq x y z
N MET A 1 -16.68 7.10 12.40
CA MET A 1 -16.18 8.23 13.22
C MET A 1 -14.65 8.35 13.22
N LEU A 2 -13.87 7.26 13.33
CA LEU A 2 -12.40 7.33 13.28
C LEU A 2 -11.85 7.81 11.91
N TRP A 3 -12.43 7.32 10.81
CA TRP A 3 -12.01 7.67 9.44
C TRP A 3 -12.29 9.13 9.04
N THR A 4 -13.42 9.67 9.49
CA THR A 4 -13.76 11.10 9.34
C THR A 4 -12.77 11.99 10.09
N ALA A 5 -12.27 11.56 11.25
CA ALA A 5 -11.27 12.32 12.00
C ALA A 5 -9.90 12.31 11.31
N VAL A 6 -9.48 11.18 10.74
CA VAL A 6 -8.21 11.09 9.98
C VAL A 6 -8.25 11.95 8.72
N GLY A 7 -9.36 11.89 7.96
CA GLY A 7 -9.55 12.72 6.76
C GLY A 7 -9.58 14.22 7.07
N VAL A 8 -10.30 14.62 8.13
CA VAL A 8 -10.39 16.03 8.55
C VAL A 8 -9.05 16.54 9.07
N THR A 9 -8.28 15.72 9.80
CA THR A 9 -6.97 16.13 10.35
C THR A 9 -5.93 16.32 9.24
N ALA A 10 -5.92 15.45 8.23
CA ALA A 10 -5.03 15.57 7.07
C ALA A 10 -5.34 16.83 6.24
N VAL A 11 -6.63 17.13 6.04
CA VAL A 11 -7.09 18.33 5.31
C VAL A 11 -6.78 19.61 6.10
N CYS A 12 -7.04 19.64 7.41
CA CYS A 12 -6.75 20.80 8.26
C CYS A 12 -5.24 21.07 8.37
N ALA A 13 -4.40 20.03 8.44
CA ALA A 13 -2.94 20.20 8.46
C ALA A 13 -2.40 20.78 7.14
N ALA A 14 -2.99 20.40 6.00
CA ALA A 14 -2.64 20.96 4.69
C ALA A 14 -3.07 22.44 4.55
N ILE A 15 -4.17 22.85 5.18
CA ILE A 15 -4.71 24.22 5.10
C ILE A 15 -3.96 25.19 6.02
N ILE A 16 -3.53 24.74 7.21
CA ILE A 16 -2.95 25.61 8.25
C ILE A 16 -1.44 25.88 8.04
N GLY A 17 -0.75 25.07 7.22
CA GLY A 17 0.72 25.09 7.08
C GLY A 17 1.34 26.09 6.08
N LEU A 18 0.58 27.03 5.49
CA LEU A 18 1.14 27.98 4.51
C LEU A 18 1.45 29.34 5.18
N PRO A 19 2.73 29.70 5.30
CA PRO A 19 3.36 30.45 4.21
C PRO A 19 4.81 29.99 3.92
N PHE A 20 5.36 30.35 2.75
CA PHE A 20 6.69 30.96 2.56
C PHE A 20 7.26 30.79 1.13
N ALA A 21 7.85 31.90 0.68
CA ALA A 21 8.63 32.23 -0.52
C ALA A 21 9.08 31.11 -1.48
N ALA A 22 8.86 31.36 -2.77
CA ALA A 22 9.24 30.50 -3.89
C ALA A 22 10.77 30.33 -4.02
N PRO A 23 11.31 29.09 -3.95
CA PRO A 23 12.70 28.81 -4.29
C PRO A 23 12.90 28.65 -5.81
N LYS A 24 14.14 28.92 -6.24
CA LYS A 24 14.61 28.83 -7.64
C LYS A 24 14.49 27.39 -8.19
N PRO A 25 14.04 27.18 -9.44
CA PRO A 25 13.91 25.84 -10.01
C PRO A 25 15.29 25.21 -10.27
N LEU A 26 15.54 24.04 -9.67
CA LEU A 26 16.66 23.17 -10.03
C LEU A 26 16.27 22.30 -11.24
N SER A 27 17.26 21.98 -12.07
CA SER A 27 17.13 21.05 -13.20
C SER A 27 16.85 19.63 -12.68
N VAL A 28 15.58 19.22 -12.72
CA VAL A 28 15.12 17.89 -12.33
C VAL A 28 15.40 16.91 -13.46
N SER A 29 16.24 15.89 -13.25
CA SER A 29 16.24 14.71 -14.11
C SER A 29 14.86 14.08 -14.05
N LYS A 30 14.31 13.59 -15.18
CA LYS A 30 12.94 13.07 -15.27
C LYS A 30 12.63 12.15 -14.07
N PRO A 31 11.70 12.51 -13.18
CA PRO A 31 11.45 11.73 -11.97
C PRO A 31 10.70 10.47 -12.36
N GLY A 32 11.41 9.35 -12.41
CA GLY A 32 10.78 8.03 -12.42
C GLY A 32 10.13 7.73 -11.06
N LEU A 33 9.16 6.81 -11.03
CA LEU A 33 8.61 6.31 -9.79
C LEU A 33 9.70 5.58 -8.99
N PRO A 34 9.90 5.89 -7.68
CA PRO A 34 10.90 5.20 -6.88
C PRO A 34 10.69 3.68 -6.87
N ARG A 35 11.77 2.89 -6.87
CA ARG A 35 11.68 1.42 -6.89
C ARG A 35 10.84 0.86 -5.75
N ALA A 36 10.91 1.47 -4.57
CA ALA A 36 10.09 1.10 -3.42
C ALA A 36 8.60 1.28 -3.69
N ALA A 37 8.21 2.39 -4.31
CA ALA A 37 6.83 2.66 -4.69
C ALA A 37 6.36 1.71 -5.80
N LEU A 38 7.21 1.45 -6.80
CA LEU A 38 6.90 0.47 -7.85
C LEU A 38 6.64 -0.92 -7.27
N ALA A 39 7.49 -1.39 -6.35
CA ALA A 39 7.30 -2.66 -5.67
C ALA A 39 6.00 -2.69 -4.87
N PHE A 40 5.74 -1.64 -4.09
CA PHE A 40 4.52 -1.51 -3.29
C PHE A 40 3.25 -1.60 -4.15
N PHE A 41 3.18 -0.86 -5.27
CA PHE A 41 2.02 -0.91 -6.16
C PHE A 41 1.89 -2.26 -6.88
N ALA A 42 3.01 -2.85 -7.31
CA ALA A 42 2.97 -4.17 -7.93
C ALA A 42 2.43 -5.24 -6.97
N ILE A 43 2.90 -5.25 -5.72
CA ILE A 43 2.43 -6.20 -4.70
C ILE A 43 0.97 -5.90 -4.32
N SER A 44 0.58 -4.63 -4.21
CA SER A 44 -0.81 -4.25 -3.96
C SER A 44 -1.74 -4.73 -5.08
N ALA A 45 -1.31 -4.65 -6.34
CA ALA A 45 -2.06 -5.18 -7.48
C ALA A 45 -2.20 -6.72 -7.40
N LEU A 46 -1.14 -7.44 -7.00
CA LEU A 46 -1.21 -8.89 -6.78
C LEU A 46 -2.18 -9.26 -5.66
N LEU A 47 -2.16 -8.51 -4.55
CA LEU A 47 -3.11 -8.69 -3.45
C LEU A 47 -4.55 -8.39 -3.89
N TYR A 48 -4.76 -7.38 -4.74
CA TYR A 48 -6.07 -7.11 -5.31
C TYR A 48 -6.58 -8.24 -6.21
N VAL A 49 -5.71 -8.77 -7.10
CA VAL A 49 -6.05 -9.95 -7.91
C VAL A 49 -6.42 -11.13 -7.00
N ASN A 50 -5.66 -11.35 -5.92
CA ASN A 50 -6.00 -12.36 -4.92
C ASN A 50 -7.38 -12.13 -4.31
N GLN A 51 -7.75 -10.89 -4.00
CA GLN A 51 -9.08 -10.57 -3.46
C GLN A 51 -10.21 -10.90 -4.43
N VAL A 52 -10.02 -10.63 -5.72
CA VAL A 52 -10.99 -10.99 -6.76
C VAL A 52 -11.14 -12.51 -6.86
N ILE A 53 -10.02 -13.24 -6.89
CA ILE A 53 -10.01 -14.72 -6.92
C ILE A 53 -10.70 -15.30 -5.69
N PHE A 54 -10.38 -14.79 -4.49
CA PHE A 54 -10.99 -15.22 -3.24
C PHE A 54 -12.51 -15.00 -3.22
N ASN A 55 -12.97 -13.83 -3.68
CA ASN A 55 -14.41 -13.54 -3.74
C ASN A 55 -15.11 -14.47 -4.74
N ALA A 56 -14.49 -14.76 -5.89
CA ALA A 56 -15.04 -15.71 -6.86
C ALA A 56 -15.11 -17.13 -6.30
N TRP A 57 -14.06 -17.58 -5.61
CA TRP A 57 -14.03 -18.86 -4.90
C TRP A 57 -15.16 -18.98 -3.87
N MET A 58 -15.34 -17.94 -3.04
CA MET A 58 -16.43 -17.90 -2.07
C MET A 58 -17.82 -17.98 -2.73
N VAL A 59 -18.00 -17.36 -3.91
CA VAL A 59 -19.25 -17.48 -4.67
C VAL A 59 -19.48 -18.91 -5.15
N LEU A 60 -18.46 -19.54 -5.75
CA LEU A 60 -18.56 -20.86 -6.36
C LEU A 60 -18.73 -21.99 -5.32
N GLU A 61 -17.91 -22.01 -4.29
CA GLU A 61 -17.85 -23.12 -3.33
C GLU A 61 -18.77 -22.94 -2.11
N HIS A 62 -19.06 -21.67 -1.78
CA HIS A 62 -19.69 -21.33 -0.51
C HIS A 62 -20.91 -20.41 -0.68
N ASN A 63 -21.40 -20.22 -1.91
CA ASN A 63 -22.56 -19.35 -2.22
C ASN A 63 -22.42 -17.92 -1.65
N ALA A 64 -21.19 -17.43 -1.58
CA ALA A 64 -20.82 -16.16 -0.95
C ALA A 64 -21.25 -16.02 0.52
N ASP A 65 -21.36 -17.13 1.27
CA ASP A 65 -21.68 -17.11 2.69
C ASP A 65 -20.43 -16.91 3.56
N PRO A 66 -20.24 -15.73 4.21
CA PRO A 66 -19.11 -15.50 5.10
C PRO A 66 -19.19 -16.32 6.40
N ALA A 67 -20.30 -17.00 6.71
CA ALA A 67 -20.41 -17.89 7.87
C ALA A 67 -19.35 -18.98 7.87
N TYR A 68 -19.02 -19.51 6.69
CA TYR A 68 -17.95 -20.49 6.52
C TYR A 68 -16.61 -19.99 7.06
N LEU A 69 -16.30 -18.70 6.91
CA LEU A 69 -15.00 -18.14 7.27
C LEU A 69 -14.91 -17.78 8.76
N ARG A 70 -16.05 -17.51 9.40
CA ARG A 70 -16.13 -17.18 10.83
C ARG A 70 -15.67 -18.31 11.76
N GLN A 71 -15.61 -19.54 11.25
CA GLN A 71 -15.05 -20.67 12.00
C GLN A 71 -13.52 -20.62 12.12
N PHE A 72 -12.85 -19.84 11.26
CA PHE A 72 -11.39 -19.72 11.24
C PHE A 72 -10.89 -18.39 11.81
N VAL A 73 -11.68 -17.32 11.68
CA VAL A 73 -11.31 -15.99 12.21
C VAL A 73 -12.47 -15.42 13.03
N HIS A 74 -12.27 -15.29 14.34
CA HIS A 74 -13.25 -14.77 15.29
C HIS A 74 -13.35 -13.23 15.25
N SER A 75 -13.66 -12.66 14.08
CA SER A 75 -13.87 -11.21 13.94
C SER A 75 -15.09 -10.91 13.07
N GLN A 76 -15.90 -9.94 13.50
CA GLN A 76 -17.07 -9.47 12.75
C GLN A 76 -16.70 -8.52 11.60
N HIS A 77 -15.44 -8.10 11.50
CA HIS A 77 -14.98 -7.09 10.54
C HIS A 77 -14.13 -7.66 9.41
N TYR A 78 -14.05 -8.99 9.30
CA TYR A 78 -13.37 -9.68 8.23
C TYR A 78 -14.39 -10.16 7.20
N PHE A 79 -13.95 -10.30 5.95
CA PHE A 79 -14.71 -10.96 4.88
C PHE A 79 -16.00 -10.24 4.46
N ASN A 80 -15.94 -8.92 4.27
CA ASN A 80 -17.00 -8.20 3.57
C ASN A 80 -16.89 -8.45 2.06
N LEU A 81 -17.53 -9.53 1.62
CA LEU A 81 -17.51 -10.01 0.23
C LEU A 81 -18.25 -9.06 -0.71
N ALA A 82 -17.80 -9.00 -1.97
CA ALA A 82 -18.42 -8.23 -3.04
C ALA A 82 -18.74 -9.14 -4.24
N PRO A 83 -19.71 -10.06 -4.13
CA PRO A 83 -19.98 -11.07 -5.16
C PRO A 83 -20.42 -10.48 -6.50
N GLN A 84 -21.02 -9.28 -6.48
CA GLN A 84 -21.46 -8.58 -7.69
C GLN A 84 -20.40 -7.65 -8.28
N HIS A 85 -19.21 -7.56 -7.67
CA HIS A 85 -18.13 -6.72 -8.18
C HIS A 85 -17.72 -7.18 -9.59
N PRO A 86 -17.59 -6.30 -10.61
CA PRO A 86 -17.55 -6.76 -12.00
C PRO A 86 -16.43 -7.75 -12.35
N PRO A 87 -15.16 -7.55 -11.91
CA PRO A 87 -14.12 -8.58 -11.98
C PRO A 87 -14.45 -9.92 -11.34
N VAL A 88 -15.20 -9.94 -10.22
CA VAL A 88 -15.60 -11.17 -9.54
C VAL A 88 -16.64 -11.90 -10.37
N ALA A 89 -17.69 -11.20 -10.79
CA ALA A 89 -18.74 -11.77 -11.64
C ALA A 89 -18.18 -12.31 -12.98
N TRP A 90 -17.25 -11.57 -13.59
CA TRP A 90 -16.54 -12.01 -14.78
C TRP A 90 -15.74 -13.30 -14.55
N LEU A 91 -14.99 -13.37 -13.45
CA LEU A 91 -14.19 -14.55 -13.13
C LEU A 91 -15.07 -15.76 -12.81
N VAL A 92 -16.14 -15.59 -12.02
CA VAL A 92 -17.13 -16.64 -11.72
C VAL A 92 -17.72 -17.24 -13.00
N ALA A 93 -18.03 -16.41 -14.00
CA ALA A 93 -18.57 -16.87 -15.28
C ALA A 93 -17.58 -17.72 -16.11
N LEU A 94 -16.28 -17.65 -15.82
CA LEU A 94 -15.22 -18.33 -16.58
C LEU A 94 -14.60 -19.53 -15.84
N ALA A 95 -14.73 -19.59 -14.52
CA ALA A 95 -13.84 -20.35 -13.65
C ALA A 95 -14.14 -21.85 -13.49
N GLY A 96 -15.29 -22.33 -13.98
CA GLY A 96 -15.68 -23.73 -13.81
C GLY A 96 -16.07 -24.04 -12.36
N ASP A 97 -15.46 -25.07 -11.78
CA ASP A 97 -15.70 -25.55 -10.41
C ASP A 97 -15.05 -24.67 -9.33
N GLY A 98 -13.91 -24.04 -9.62
CA GLY A 98 -13.27 -23.07 -8.73
C GLY A 98 -12.34 -23.67 -7.68
N GLU A 99 -12.15 -24.99 -7.62
CA GLU A 99 -11.30 -25.65 -6.61
C GLU A 99 -9.86 -25.10 -6.61
N TRP A 100 -9.31 -24.81 -7.79
CA TRP A 100 -7.96 -24.25 -7.97
C TRP A 100 -7.79 -22.88 -7.31
N MET A 101 -8.87 -22.18 -6.99
CA MET A 101 -8.86 -20.88 -6.34
C MET A 101 -8.72 -20.95 -4.81
N ALA A 102 -8.91 -22.13 -4.21
CA ALA A 102 -8.87 -22.29 -2.75
C ALA A 102 -7.59 -21.71 -2.08
N PRO A 103 -6.38 -21.77 -2.68
CA PRO A 103 -5.18 -21.13 -2.11
C PRO A 103 -5.26 -19.60 -1.99
N SER A 104 -6.21 -18.93 -2.65
CA SER A 104 -6.39 -17.47 -2.52
C SER A 104 -6.80 -17.06 -1.11
N PHE A 105 -7.41 -17.96 -0.35
CA PHE A 105 -7.71 -17.75 1.07
C PHE A 105 -6.46 -18.01 1.92
N LEU A 106 -5.96 -16.98 2.59
CA LEU A 106 -4.81 -16.98 3.52
C LEU A 106 -3.42 -17.25 2.91
N ARG A 107 -3.26 -18.22 1.99
CA ARG A 107 -1.93 -18.67 1.54
C ARG A 107 -1.20 -17.61 0.71
N VAL A 108 -1.87 -17.01 -0.27
CA VAL A 108 -1.26 -15.95 -1.10
C VAL A 108 -0.91 -14.73 -0.24
N GLN A 109 -1.77 -14.38 0.71
CA GLN A 109 -1.51 -13.31 1.66
C GLN A 109 -0.31 -13.63 2.57
N ALA A 110 -0.17 -14.88 3.02
CA ALA A 110 0.96 -15.30 3.86
C ALA A 110 2.31 -15.00 3.18
N VAL A 111 2.39 -15.16 1.86
CA VAL A 111 3.60 -14.82 1.08
C VAL A 111 3.76 -13.31 0.88
N LEU A 112 2.69 -12.59 0.54
CA LEU A 112 2.75 -11.22 0.05
C LEU A 112 2.68 -10.14 1.13
N GLU A 113 2.19 -10.46 2.33
CA GLU A 113 2.00 -9.47 3.40
C GLU A 113 3.32 -8.83 3.84
N LEU A 114 4.38 -9.62 4.01
CA LEU A 114 5.70 -9.11 4.39
C LEU A 114 6.29 -8.14 3.35
N PRO A 115 6.44 -8.51 2.06
CA PRO A 115 6.99 -7.59 1.07
C PRO A 115 6.08 -6.37 0.89
N TRP A 116 4.74 -6.52 1.01
CA TRP A 116 3.82 -5.39 0.98
C TRP A 116 4.09 -4.39 2.12
N ALA A 117 4.17 -4.87 3.36
CA ALA A 117 4.39 -4.02 4.52
C ALA A 117 5.74 -3.28 4.45
N LEU A 118 6.83 -3.98 4.15
CA LEU A 118 8.15 -3.34 4.09
C LEU A 118 8.29 -2.37 2.92
N THR A 119 7.72 -2.68 1.76
CA THR A 119 7.75 -1.75 0.61
C THR A 119 6.88 -0.52 0.88
N ALA A 120 5.80 -0.62 1.64
CA ALA A 120 5.04 0.52 2.11
C ALA A 120 5.88 1.45 3.00
N TYR A 121 6.54 0.91 4.02
CA TYR A 121 7.44 1.68 4.90
C TYR A 121 8.58 2.33 4.12
N LEU A 122 9.19 1.59 3.19
CA LEU A 122 10.27 2.11 2.36
C LEU A 122 9.80 3.16 1.36
N MET A 123 8.61 3.02 0.78
CA MET A 123 8.00 4.04 -0.06
C MET A 123 7.82 5.33 0.74
N ILE A 124 7.22 5.26 1.93
CA ILE A 124 7.02 6.42 2.81
C ILE A 124 8.37 7.03 3.21
N THR A 125 9.35 6.19 3.56
CA THR A 125 10.70 6.66 3.91
C THR A 125 11.40 7.29 2.70
N ALA A 126 11.18 6.79 1.49
CA ALA A 126 11.75 7.35 0.27
C ALA A 126 11.13 8.71 -0.07
N LEU A 127 9.87 8.94 0.31
CA LEU A 127 9.24 10.26 0.22
C LEU A 127 9.87 11.24 1.22
N LEU A 128 10.23 10.78 2.43
CA LEU A 128 10.86 11.59 3.48
C LEU A 128 12.33 11.92 3.19
N HIS A 129 13.10 10.86 2.96
CA HIS A 129 14.55 10.91 2.87
C HIS A 129 15.05 9.70 2.04
N PRO A 130 15.14 9.85 0.71
CA PRO A 130 15.58 8.78 -0.20
C PRO A 130 16.88 8.08 0.22
N PRO A 131 17.94 8.79 0.69
CA PRO A 131 19.16 8.14 1.14
C PRO A 131 18.94 7.19 2.32
N THR A 132 18.05 7.54 3.26
CA THR A 132 17.72 6.68 4.41
C THR A 132 16.95 5.45 3.95
N ALA A 133 15.94 5.61 3.10
CA ALA A 133 15.18 4.48 2.57
C ALA A 133 16.11 3.46 1.90
N ARG A 134 17.08 3.95 1.12
CA ARG A 134 18.10 3.12 0.49
C ARG A 134 18.99 2.41 1.52
N GLN A 135 19.49 3.14 2.51
CA GLN A 135 20.34 2.57 3.56
C GLN A 135 19.60 1.49 4.36
N ILE A 136 18.31 1.71 4.66
CA ILE A 136 17.46 0.69 5.31
C ILE A 136 17.31 -0.52 4.40
N ALA A 137 16.94 -0.32 3.13
CA ALA A 137 16.68 -1.40 2.18
C ALA A 137 17.93 -2.23 1.83
N ALA A 138 19.08 -1.58 1.66
CA ALA A 138 20.36 -2.24 1.34
C ALA A 138 21.10 -2.78 2.57
N GLY A 139 20.80 -2.25 3.76
CA GLY A 139 21.55 -2.48 4.98
C GLY A 139 21.03 -3.65 5.83
N PRO A 140 21.75 -3.96 6.92
CA PRO A 140 21.35 -5.01 7.86
C PRO A 140 20.02 -4.69 8.54
N LEU A 141 19.65 -3.42 8.67
CA LEU A 141 18.39 -3.02 9.31
C LEU A 141 17.16 -3.50 8.54
N GLY A 142 17.16 -3.43 7.20
CA GLY A 142 16.06 -3.95 6.39
C GLY A 142 15.92 -5.47 6.49
N ALA A 143 17.04 -6.20 6.50
CA ALA A 143 17.04 -7.64 6.72
C ALA A 143 16.52 -8.01 8.12
N PHE A 144 16.97 -7.30 9.15
CA PHE A 144 16.50 -7.51 10.52
C PHE A 144 15.00 -7.21 10.65
N ALA A 145 14.52 -6.11 10.05
CA ALA A 145 13.12 -5.77 10.02
C ALA A 145 12.28 -6.88 9.34
N ALA A 146 12.77 -7.45 8.24
CA ALA A 146 12.11 -8.54 7.55
C ALA A 146 12.03 -9.82 8.39
N VAL A 147 13.14 -10.22 9.01
CA VAL A 147 13.19 -11.40 9.91
C VAL A 147 12.28 -11.18 11.12
N SER A 148 12.34 -10.01 11.75
CA SER A 148 11.53 -9.67 12.91
C SER A 148 10.02 -9.68 12.59
N HIS A 149 9.61 -9.06 11.47
CA HIS A 149 8.22 -9.11 11.03
C HIS A 149 7.77 -10.54 10.71
N THR A 150 8.61 -11.33 10.04
CA THR A 150 8.30 -12.74 9.76
C THR A 150 8.09 -13.51 11.06
N ALA A 151 8.95 -13.32 12.06
CA ALA A 151 8.81 -13.98 13.35
C ALA A 151 7.50 -13.58 14.04
N VAL A 152 7.14 -12.29 14.06
CA VAL A 152 5.86 -11.83 14.61
C VAL A 152 4.67 -12.45 13.87
N LEU A 153 4.70 -12.45 12.53
CA LEU A 153 3.63 -13.06 11.73
C LEU A 153 3.52 -14.56 11.98
N CYS A 154 4.63 -15.28 12.13
CA CYS A 154 4.61 -16.69 12.49
C CYS A 154 4.02 -16.93 13.88
N VAL A 155 4.34 -16.07 14.86
CA VAL A 155 3.74 -16.15 16.21
C VAL A 155 2.23 -15.91 16.13
N VAL A 156 1.79 -14.89 15.38
CA VAL A 156 0.36 -14.61 15.17
C VAL A 156 -0.34 -15.81 14.50
N GLU A 157 0.27 -16.43 13.50
CA GLU A 157 -0.26 -17.60 12.80
C GLU A 157 -0.45 -18.79 13.75
N VAL A 158 0.52 -19.04 14.63
CA VAL A 158 0.41 -20.10 15.66
C VAL A 158 -0.68 -19.79 16.69
N LEU A 159 -0.83 -18.52 17.07
CA LEU A 159 -1.86 -18.08 18.03
C LEU A 159 -3.27 -18.11 17.41
N LEU A 160 -3.38 -17.96 16.10
CA LEU A 160 -4.63 -17.99 15.34
C LEU A 160 -4.71 -19.26 14.49
N TRP A 161 -4.48 -20.40 15.15
CA TRP A 161 -4.38 -21.69 14.49
C TRP A 161 -5.60 -21.99 13.61
N ASN A 162 -5.34 -22.24 12.34
CA ASN A 162 -6.29 -22.68 11.32
C ASN A 162 -5.79 -23.95 10.60
N PRO A 163 -6.60 -24.63 9.76
CA PRO A 163 -6.19 -25.87 9.08
C PRO A 163 -4.97 -25.75 8.16
N TRP A 164 -4.57 -24.54 7.79
CA TRP A 164 -3.44 -24.27 6.89
C TRP A 164 -2.23 -23.65 7.60
N THR A 165 -2.25 -23.54 8.93
CA THR A 165 -1.18 -22.91 9.73
C THR A 165 0.22 -23.38 9.34
N GLU A 166 0.43 -24.69 9.18
CA GLU A 166 1.75 -25.24 8.81
C GLU A 166 2.20 -24.77 7.42
N GLN A 167 1.27 -24.71 6.47
CA GLN A 167 1.51 -24.24 5.10
C GLN A 167 1.79 -22.74 5.12
N ASP A 168 1.00 -21.97 5.87
CA ASP A 168 1.16 -20.52 6.00
C ASP A 168 2.51 -20.19 6.64
N LEU A 169 2.94 -20.89 7.70
CA LEU A 169 4.28 -20.74 8.28
C LEU A 169 5.40 -20.96 7.25
N ALA A 170 5.29 -22.00 6.42
CA ALA A 170 6.26 -22.24 5.35
C ALA A 170 6.23 -21.10 4.30
N LEU A 171 5.04 -20.62 3.94
CA LEU A 171 4.85 -19.52 3.00
C LEU A 171 5.34 -18.17 3.54
N ARG A 172 5.28 -17.94 4.86
CA ARG A 172 5.90 -16.77 5.52
C ARG A 172 7.42 -16.79 5.34
N VAL A 173 8.05 -17.96 5.47
CA VAL A 173 9.49 -18.13 5.20
C VAL A 173 9.80 -17.90 3.72
N VAL A 174 8.96 -18.39 2.80
CA VAL A 174 9.09 -18.06 1.37
C VAL A 174 8.97 -16.56 1.13
N GLY A 175 7.98 -15.89 1.73
CA GLY A 175 7.81 -14.44 1.69
C GLY A 175 9.05 -13.69 2.17
N LEU A 176 9.68 -14.14 3.26
CA LEU A 176 10.96 -13.61 3.74
C LEU A 176 12.08 -13.79 2.70
N VAL A 177 12.25 -14.99 2.17
CA VAL A 177 13.27 -15.30 1.16
C VAL A 177 13.11 -14.44 -0.09
N LEU A 178 11.86 -14.16 -0.52
CA LEU A 178 11.57 -13.28 -1.65
C LEU A 178 11.75 -11.79 -1.32
N THR A 179 11.49 -11.40 -0.07
CA THR A 179 11.60 -10.00 0.36
C THR A 179 13.05 -9.53 0.40
N LEU A 180 13.98 -10.35 0.88
CA LEU A 180 15.40 -9.95 0.97
C LEU A 180 16.05 -9.50 -0.36
N PRO A 181 15.94 -10.23 -1.49
CA PRO A 181 16.46 -9.76 -2.78
C PRO A 181 15.69 -8.54 -3.29
N LEU A 182 14.38 -8.44 -3.04
CA LEU A 182 13.59 -7.25 -3.37
C LEU A 182 14.12 -6.00 -2.65
N LEU A 183 14.40 -6.10 -1.35
CA LEU A 183 15.00 -5.01 -0.56
C LEU A 183 16.35 -4.58 -1.12
N ARG A 184 17.21 -5.55 -1.51
CA ARG A 184 18.48 -5.24 -2.16
C ARG A 184 18.32 -4.54 -3.51
N TRP A 185 17.30 -4.90 -4.29
CA TRP A 185 17.01 -4.25 -5.57
C TRP A 185 16.56 -2.79 -5.38
N ILE A 186 15.71 -2.53 -4.38
CA ILE A 186 15.30 -1.19 -3.97
C ILE A 186 16.51 -0.39 -3.49
N GLY A 187 17.36 -1.00 -2.65
CA GLY A 187 18.59 -0.42 -2.11
C GLY A 187 19.65 -0.03 -3.15
N ARG A 188 19.50 -0.42 -4.41
CA ARG A 188 20.38 -0.03 -5.53
C ARG A 188 19.89 1.19 -6.31
N GLU A 189 18.89 1.90 -5.81
CA GLU A 189 18.35 3.08 -6.46
C GLU A 189 19.35 4.25 -6.41
N PRO A 190 19.65 4.91 -7.55
CA PRO A 190 20.48 6.12 -7.57
C PRO A 190 19.82 7.24 -6.76
N THR A 191 20.61 8.00 -5.98
CA THR A 191 20.12 9.14 -5.20
C THR A 191 20.56 10.45 -5.83
N ALA A 192 19.66 11.42 -5.86
CA ALA A 192 20.03 12.82 -6.05
C ALA A 192 20.27 13.44 -4.67
N ASP A 193 21.44 14.04 -4.47
CA ASP A 193 21.87 14.62 -3.17
C ASP A 193 21.34 16.04 -2.92
N ALA A 194 20.25 16.43 -3.59
CA ALA A 194 19.70 17.77 -3.46
C ALA A 194 18.83 17.90 -2.20
N PRO A 195 19.00 18.98 -1.40
CA PRO A 195 18.13 19.22 -0.25
C PRO A 195 16.68 19.46 -0.69
N PRO A 196 15.69 19.04 0.10
CA PRO A 196 14.29 19.24 -0.23
C PRO A 196 13.91 20.72 -0.16
N SER A 197 13.23 21.20 -1.19
CA SER A 197 12.58 22.52 -1.23
C SER A 197 11.30 22.55 -0.38
N ALA A 198 10.82 23.74 -0.03
CA ALA A 198 9.56 23.92 0.70
C ALA A 198 8.35 23.30 -0.01
N VAL A 199 8.29 23.41 -1.35
CA VAL A 199 7.23 22.76 -2.15
C VAL A 199 7.32 21.23 -2.06
N GLN A 200 8.53 20.67 -2.04
CA GLN A 200 8.74 19.24 -1.83
C GLN A 200 8.31 18.80 -0.43
N LEU A 201 8.48 19.64 0.59
CA LEU A 201 7.99 19.36 1.95
C LEU A 201 6.45 19.37 2.04
N VAL A 202 5.79 20.31 1.37
CA VAL A 202 4.31 20.31 1.30
C VAL A 202 3.80 19.08 0.56
N ASN A 203 4.33 18.82 -0.65
CA ASN A 203 3.98 17.63 -1.42
C ASN A 203 4.30 16.34 -0.65
N PHE A 204 5.33 16.36 0.20
CA PHE A 204 5.65 15.28 1.11
C PHE A 204 4.53 15.03 2.13
N PHE A 205 4.04 16.05 2.86
CA PHE A 205 2.98 15.84 3.86
C PHE A 205 1.67 15.36 3.23
N VAL A 206 1.30 15.91 2.07
CA VAL A 206 0.09 15.44 1.36
C VAL A 206 0.30 14.02 0.83
N GLY A 207 1.49 13.73 0.26
CA GLY A 207 1.88 12.40 -0.19
C GLY A 207 1.92 11.37 0.95
N LEU A 208 2.33 11.77 2.15
CA LEU A 208 2.30 10.94 3.35
C LEU A 208 0.86 10.60 3.74
N GLY A 209 -0.04 11.60 3.77
CA GLY A 209 -1.46 11.35 4.04
C GLY A 209 -2.08 10.37 3.04
N ALA A 210 -1.80 10.55 1.75
CA ALA A 210 -2.24 9.64 0.71
C ALA A 210 -1.63 8.23 0.86
N ALA A 211 -0.34 8.13 1.17
CA ALA A 211 0.35 6.86 1.41
C ALA A 211 -0.21 6.14 2.64
N SER A 212 -0.47 6.85 3.74
CA SER A 212 -1.11 6.27 4.92
C SER A 212 -2.53 5.79 4.62
N ALA A 213 -3.32 6.56 3.85
CA ALA A 213 -4.63 6.12 3.41
C ALA A 213 -4.56 4.88 2.50
N LEU A 214 -3.57 4.79 1.61
CA LEU A 214 -3.31 3.61 0.78
C LEU A 214 -2.96 2.39 1.63
N VAL A 215 -2.09 2.53 2.63
CA VAL A 215 -1.70 1.43 3.51
C VAL A 215 -2.88 0.98 4.36
N LEU A 216 -3.61 1.90 4.97
CA LEU A 216 -4.76 1.57 5.81
C LEU A 216 -5.92 0.97 4.99
N GLY A 217 -6.21 1.56 3.83
CA GLY A 217 -7.23 1.05 2.91
C GLY A 217 -6.83 -0.30 2.29
N GLY A 218 -5.56 -0.46 1.92
CA GLY A 218 -5.01 -1.73 1.44
C GLY A 218 -5.03 -2.81 2.52
N ASN A 219 -4.72 -2.47 3.77
CA ASN A 219 -4.86 -3.40 4.90
C ASN A 219 -6.33 -3.81 5.05
N LEU A 220 -7.25 -2.84 5.10
CA LEU A 220 -8.68 -3.07 5.24
C LEU A 220 -9.24 -3.96 4.12
N VAL A 221 -8.98 -3.62 2.87
CA VAL A 221 -9.54 -4.32 1.71
C VAL A 221 -8.81 -5.63 1.45
N ALA A 222 -7.48 -5.57 1.36
CA ALA A 222 -6.68 -6.66 0.83
C ALA A 222 -6.15 -7.64 1.88
N LEU A 223 -5.90 -7.19 3.11
CA LEU A 223 -5.42 -8.09 4.18
C LEU A 223 -6.55 -8.61 5.08
N LEU A 224 -7.70 -7.94 5.11
CA LEU A 224 -8.89 -8.39 5.86
C LEU A 224 -10.02 -8.94 4.96
N TYR A 225 -9.75 -9.11 3.67
CA TYR A 225 -10.70 -9.63 2.67
C TYR A 225 -12.02 -8.85 2.57
N ASN A 226 -11.95 -7.53 2.70
CA ASN A 226 -13.13 -6.66 2.65
C ASN A 226 -13.27 -5.97 1.29
N LEU A 227 -13.43 -6.75 0.21
CA LEU A 227 -13.53 -6.21 -1.15
C LEU A 227 -14.70 -5.23 -1.32
N ALA A 228 -15.79 -5.39 -0.56
CA ALA A 228 -16.93 -4.48 -0.61
C ALA A 228 -16.62 -3.05 -0.11
N TRP A 229 -15.47 -2.81 0.52
CA TRP A 229 -15.02 -1.48 0.93
C TRP A 229 -14.16 -0.77 -0.12
N LEU A 230 -13.96 -1.40 -1.29
CA LEU A 230 -13.07 -0.89 -2.32
C LEU A 230 -13.49 0.49 -2.82
N ASP A 231 -14.79 0.71 -3.03
CA ASP A 231 -15.31 1.97 -3.57
C ASP A 231 -15.13 3.12 -2.56
N GLU A 232 -15.38 2.88 -1.27
CA GLU A 232 -15.14 3.86 -0.22
C GLU A 232 -13.65 4.20 -0.09
N VAL A 233 -12.78 3.18 -0.13
CA VAL A 233 -11.33 3.40 -0.11
C VAL A 233 -10.88 4.16 -1.35
N ALA A 234 -11.37 3.79 -2.54
CA ALA A 234 -11.05 4.47 -3.79
C ALA A 234 -11.47 5.94 -3.76
N LEU A 235 -12.63 6.26 -3.18
CA LEU A 235 -13.09 7.63 -3.00
C LEU A 235 -12.16 8.44 -2.08
N ILE A 236 -11.72 7.85 -0.95
CA ILE A 236 -10.77 8.49 -0.03
C ILE A 236 -9.44 8.77 -0.73
N LEU A 237 -8.96 7.82 -1.55
CA LEU A 237 -7.73 7.96 -2.33
C LEU A 237 -7.85 9.01 -3.44
N ALA A 238 -8.98 9.05 -4.13
CA ALA A 238 -9.28 10.08 -5.12
C ALA A 238 -9.32 11.48 -4.50
N ALA A 239 -9.90 11.61 -3.31
CA ALA A 239 -9.90 12.86 -2.56
C ALA A 239 -8.47 13.28 -2.15
N ALA A 240 -7.68 12.36 -1.60
CA ALA A 240 -6.30 12.62 -1.20
C ALA A 240 -5.41 13.04 -2.38
N THR A 241 -5.54 12.37 -3.52
CA THR A 241 -4.78 12.70 -4.74
C THR A 241 -5.20 14.02 -5.36
N SER A 242 -6.50 14.34 -5.34
CA SER A 242 -7.02 15.63 -5.81
C SER A 242 -6.50 16.79 -4.94
N CYS A 243 -6.45 16.62 -3.61
CA CYS A 243 -5.83 17.60 -2.71
C CYS A 243 -4.34 17.83 -3.04
N SER A 244 -3.59 16.76 -3.33
CA SER A 244 -2.18 16.85 -3.76
C SER A 244 -2.00 17.62 -5.07
N ALA A 245 -2.86 17.36 -6.06
CA ALA A 245 -2.80 18.02 -7.35
C ALA A 245 -3.09 19.53 -7.24
N CYS A 246 -4.10 19.91 -6.44
CA CYS A 246 -4.43 21.31 -6.17
C CYS A 246 -3.28 22.04 -5.45
N ALA A 247 -2.66 21.42 -4.44
CA ALA A 247 -1.52 21.99 -3.74
C ALA A 247 -0.32 22.24 -4.67
N SER A 248 -0.07 21.31 -5.60
CA SER A 248 1.01 21.43 -6.60
C SER A 248 0.71 22.49 -7.68
N GLY A 249 -0.55 22.62 -8.11
CA GLY A 249 -0.97 23.60 -9.12
C GLY A 249 -0.91 25.04 -8.63
N CYS A 250 -1.29 25.30 -7.38
CA CYS A 250 -1.19 26.64 -6.77
C CYS A 250 0.25 27.13 -6.62
N ALA A 251 1.22 26.23 -6.48
CA ALA A 251 2.64 26.58 -6.38
C ALA A 251 3.27 26.98 -7.73
N ALA A 252 2.62 26.67 -8.86
CA ALA A 252 3.14 26.93 -10.21
C ALA A 252 2.67 28.27 -10.83
N ALA A 253 2.13 29.18 -10.02
CA ALA A 253 1.69 30.49 -10.50
C ALA A 253 2.83 31.22 -11.26
N PRO A 254 2.56 31.75 -12.46
CA PRO A 254 3.59 32.31 -13.33
C PRO A 254 4.31 33.48 -12.64
N HIS A 255 5.64 33.40 -12.59
CA HIS A 255 6.45 34.53 -12.15
C HIS A 255 6.11 35.76 -12.99
N PRO A 256 5.87 36.93 -12.36
CA PRO A 256 5.65 38.16 -13.11
C PRO A 256 6.86 38.41 -14.03
N PRO A 257 6.62 38.90 -15.27
CA PRO A 257 7.68 39.13 -16.23
C PRO A 257 8.75 40.03 -15.61
N GLN A 258 10.00 39.56 -15.60
CA GLN A 258 11.13 40.37 -15.16
C GLN A 258 11.26 41.56 -16.13
N THR A 259 10.75 42.71 -15.71
CA THR A 259 11.00 43.97 -16.39
C THR A 259 12.50 44.24 -16.31
N ARG A 260 13.22 44.00 -17.41
CA ARG A 260 14.61 44.44 -17.55
C ARG A 260 14.62 45.96 -17.36
N ARG A 261 15.15 46.43 -16.23
CA ARG A 261 15.58 47.82 -16.12
C ARG A 261 16.88 47.92 -16.90
N TRP A 262 16.82 48.71 -17.98
CA TRP A 262 17.97 49.14 -18.76
C TRP A 262 18.75 50.20 -17.98
#